data_AF-A0A9E3B5S5-F1
#
_entry.id   AF-A0A9E3B5S5-F1
#
_cell.length_a   1.000
_cell.length_b   1.000
_cell.length_c   1.000
_cell.angle_alpha   90.00
_cell.angle_beta   90.00
_cell.angle_gamma   90.00
#
_symmetry.space_group_name_H-M   'P 1'
#
loop_
_entity.id
_entity.type
_entity.pdbx_description
1 polymer ?
#
loop_
_entity_poly.entity_id
_entity_poly.type
_entity_poly.pdbx_seq_one_letter_code
_entity_poly.pdbx_strand_id
1 'polypeptide(L)'
;MRLSPRDTQRFYHIWFALLNYINAQLYIVPDFPDAPGNEPISTEVTVQLRDALWDHDDLRERFIADNPAQLSAADLAIVESWQYRVADSFSIVRSLQKYTIFLSHTAPAHAYGVLGLVSTIEETLPLPLPVYAKAVLLPF
;
A
#
# COMPACT_ATOMS: atom_id res chain seq x y z
N MET A 1 -0.43 -4.33 15.99
CA MET A 1 0.98 -4.33 15.53
C MET A 1 1.14 -3.46 14.29
N ARG A 2 2.14 -2.58 14.25
CA ARG A 2 2.34 -1.61 13.17
C ARG A 2 3.81 -1.34 12.89
N LEU A 3 4.11 -0.77 11.72
CA LEU A 3 5.45 -0.30 11.37
C LEU A 3 5.97 0.75 12.36
N SER A 4 7.30 0.91 12.41
CA SER A 4 7.92 1.99 13.18
C SER A 4 7.52 3.35 12.59
N PRO A 5 7.47 4.45 13.37
CA PRO A 5 7.14 5.78 12.82
C PRO A 5 8.04 6.19 11.65
N ARG A 6 9.33 5.81 11.69
CA ARG A 6 10.29 6.06 10.61
C ARG A 6 9.91 5.29 9.33
N ASP A 7 9.59 4.02 9.47
CA ASP A 7 9.19 3.16 8.36
C ASP A 7 7.86 3.58 7.76
N THR A 8 6.90 3.97 8.61
CA THR A 8 5.62 4.53 8.18
C THR A 8 5.82 5.83 7.39
N GLN A 9 6.67 6.75 7.88
CA GLN A 9 6.99 7.97 7.15
C GLN A 9 7.65 7.67 5.79
N ARG A 10 8.59 6.71 5.77
CA ARG A 10 9.24 6.25 4.55
C ARG A 10 8.23 5.66 3.55
N PHE A 11 7.30 4.82 4.03
CA PHE A 11 6.21 4.28 3.23
C PHE A 11 5.40 5.40 2.58
N TYR A 12 4.93 6.39 3.36
CA TYR A 12 4.11 7.47 2.80
C TYR A 12 4.87 8.39 1.85
N HIS A 13 6.17 8.62 2.08
CA HIS A 13 7.01 9.37 1.15
C HIS A 13 7.07 8.69 -0.23
N ILE A 14 7.34 7.38 -0.25
CA ILE A 14 7.39 6.57 -1.47
C ILE A 14 6.00 6.48 -2.10
N TRP A 15 5.00 6.15 -1.30
CA TRP A 15 3.61 5.96 -1.74
C TRP A 15 3.06 7.22 -2.41
N PHE A 16 3.23 8.38 -1.78
CA PHE A 16 2.78 9.64 -2.34
C PHE A 16 3.48 9.98 -3.66
N ALA A 17 4.80 9.81 -3.73
CA ALA A 17 5.56 10.05 -4.95
C ALA A 17 5.07 9.18 -6.12
N LEU A 18 4.78 7.90 -5.84
CA LEU A 18 4.25 6.99 -6.84
C LEU A 18 2.83 7.37 -7.28
N LEU A 19 1.93 7.70 -6.34
CA LEU A 19 0.57 8.13 -6.68
C LEU A 19 0.57 9.43 -7.50
N ASN A 20 1.44 10.39 -7.17
CA ASN A 20 1.60 11.62 -7.92
C ASN A 20 2.05 11.32 -9.37
N TYR A 21 3.05 10.44 -9.55
CA TYR A 21 3.49 10.03 -10.88
C TYR A 21 2.37 9.40 -11.71
N ILE A 22 1.61 8.48 -11.13
CA ILE A 22 0.49 7.83 -11.82
C ILE A 22 -0.56 8.84 -12.23
N ASN A 23 -0.91 9.77 -11.32
CA ASN A 23 -1.86 10.82 -11.66
C ASN A 23 -1.33 11.73 -12.77
N ALA A 24 -0.04 12.01 -12.81
CA ALA A 24 0.57 12.79 -13.89
C ALA A 24 0.54 12.06 -15.25
N GLN A 25 0.56 10.72 -15.26
CA GLN A 25 0.45 9.93 -16.50
C GLN A 25 -1.00 9.74 -16.96
N LEU A 26 -1.94 9.56 -16.03
CA LEU A 26 -3.32 9.15 -16.34
C LEU A 26 -4.38 10.24 -16.13
N TYR A 27 -4.04 11.34 -15.46
CA TYR A 27 -4.94 12.47 -15.15
C TYR A 27 -6.27 12.03 -14.50
N ILE A 28 -6.22 11.08 -13.55
CA ILE A 28 -7.40 10.50 -12.90
C ILE A 28 -8.06 11.50 -11.96
N VAL A 29 -7.26 12.22 -11.18
CA VAL A 29 -7.70 13.18 -10.18
C VAL A 29 -7.24 14.58 -10.56
N PRO A 30 -8.18 15.49 -10.89
CA PRO A 30 -7.88 16.90 -11.09
C PRO A 30 -7.26 17.51 -9.82
N ASP A 31 -6.32 18.44 -10.00
CA ASP A 31 -5.69 19.19 -8.90
C ASP A 31 -5.05 18.32 -7.79
N PHE A 32 -4.53 17.14 -8.16
CA PHE A 32 -3.79 16.31 -7.22
C PHE A 32 -2.52 17.04 -6.75
N PRO A 33 -2.25 17.08 -5.43
CA PRO A 33 -1.17 17.88 -4.90
C PRO A 33 0.22 17.36 -5.31
N ASP A 34 1.14 18.29 -5.57
CA ASP A 34 2.55 17.97 -5.89
C ASP A 34 3.35 17.47 -4.67
N ALA A 35 2.91 17.84 -3.46
CA ALA A 35 3.53 17.45 -2.21
C ALA A 35 2.47 17.04 -1.19
N PRO A 36 2.78 16.12 -0.26
CA PRO A 36 1.85 15.76 0.79
C PRO A 36 1.54 16.99 1.64
N GLY A 37 0.27 17.36 1.70
CA GLY A 37 -0.21 18.45 2.54
C GLY A 37 -0.37 18.03 4.01
N ASN A 38 -0.81 18.97 4.84
CA ASN A 38 -1.22 18.68 6.22
C ASN A 38 -2.54 17.90 6.28
N GLU A 39 -3.34 17.99 5.22
CA GLU A 39 -4.60 17.27 5.11
C GLU A 39 -4.38 15.91 4.43
N PRO A 40 -4.97 14.83 4.96
CA PRO A 40 -4.89 13.53 4.32
C PRO A 40 -5.62 13.55 2.98
N ILE A 41 -5.02 12.92 1.97
CA ILE A 41 -5.72 12.61 0.72
C ILE A 41 -6.96 11.78 1.07
N SER A 42 -8.11 12.10 0.46
CA SER A 42 -9.32 11.33 0.68
C SER A 42 -9.12 9.86 0.31
N THR A 43 -9.80 8.98 1.04
CA THR A 43 -9.74 7.53 0.78
C THR A 43 -10.18 7.20 -0.64
N GLU A 44 -11.18 7.91 -1.17
CA GLU A 44 -11.70 7.70 -2.53
C GLU A 44 -10.64 7.99 -3.60
N VAL A 45 -9.96 9.13 -3.52
CA VAL A 45 -8.85 9.50 -4.44
C VAL A 45 -7.72 8.47 -4.35
N THR A 46 -7.37 8.07 -3.12
CA THR A 46 -6.31 7.09 -2.90
C THR A 46 -6.67 5.75 -3.52
N VAL A 47 -7.92 5.31 -3.42
CA VAL A 47 -8.42 4.07 -4.04
C VAL A 47 -8.34 4.14 -5.56
N GLN A 48 -8.77 5.24 -6.18
CA GLN A 48 -8.72 5.39 -7.65
C GLN A 48 -7.30 5.29 -8.21
N LEU A 49 -6.35 6.02 -7.61
CA LEU A 49 -4.95 6.01 -8.06
C LEU A 49 -4.26 4.66 -7.76
N ARG A 50 -4.57 4.07 -6.61
CA ARG A 50 -4.08 2.74 -6.23
C ARG A 50 -4.57 1.68 -7.21
N ASP A 51 -5.84 1.69 -7.58
CA ASP A 51 -6.41 0.68 -8.46
C ASP A 51 -5.79 0.81 -9.87
N ALA A 52 -5.63 2.04 -10.36
CA ALA A 52 -4.91 2.30 -11.62
C ALA A 52 -3.44 1.84 -11.59
N LEU A 53 -2.74 2.00 -10.45
CA LEU A 53 -1.40 1.45 -10.27
C LEU A 53 -1.36 -0.07 -10.46
N TRP A 54 -2.37 -0.77 -9.93
CA TRP A 54 -2.41 -2.23 -9.98
C TRP A 54 -2.89 -2.77 -11.32
N ASP A 55 -3.67 -1.99 -12.07
CA ASP A 55 -4.10 -2.31 -13.43
C ASP A 55 -2.99 -2.07 -14.47
N HIS A 56 -2.01 -1.20 -14.15
CA HIS A 56 -0.91 -0.81 -15.03
C HIS A 56 0.46 -1.00 -14.37
N ASP A 57 0.91 -2.25 -14.27
CA ASP A 57 2.21 -2.60 -13.69
C ASP A 57 3.40 -1.91 -14.39
N ASP A 58 3.26 -1.57 -15.67
CA ASP A 58 4.26 -0.84 -16.45
C ASP A 58 4.50 0.58 -15.91
N LEU A 59 3.50 1.22 -15.29
CA LEU A 59 3.67 2.54 -14.68
C LEU A 59 4.62 2.51 -13.48
N ARG A 60 4.62 1.41 -12.71
CA ARG A 60 5.58 1.22 -11.62
C ARG A 60 7.00 1.10 -12.17
N GLU A 61 7.19 0.33 -13.23
CA GLU A 61 8.50 0.12 -13.86
C GLU A 61 9.04 1.41 -14.46
N ARG A 62 8.18 2.18 -15.14
CA ARG A 62 8.52 3.51 -15.66
C ARG A 62 8.84 4.50 -14.55
N PHE A 63 8.08 4.49 -13.44
CA PHE A 63 8.39 5.32 -12.27
C PHE A 63 9.79 5.03 -11.72
N ILE A 64 10.18 3.74 -11.62
CA ILE A 64 11.50 3.34 -11.16
C ILE A 64 12.59 3.83 -12.13
N ALA A 65 12.36 3.69 -13.43
CA ALA A 65 13.31 4.09 -14.48
C ALA A 65 13.48 5.61 -14.58
N ASP A 66 12.37 6.36 -14.54
CA ASP A 66 12.36 7.82 -14.64
C ASP A 66 12.83 8.48 -13.33
N ASN A 67 12.54 7.85 -12.19
CA ASN A 67 12.79 8.33 -10.83
C ASN A 67 12.54 9.85 -10.63
N PRO A 68 11.34 10.37 -10.97
CA PRO A 68 11.07 11.81 -10.98
C PRO A 68 11.14 12.41 -9.57
N ALA A 69 10.86 11.62 -8.54
CA ALA A 69 10.93 12.02 -7.14
C ALA A 69 12.35 11.91 -6.53
N GLN A 70 13.35 11.52 -7.33
CA GLN A 70 14.76 11.37 -6.91
C GLN A 70 14.91 10.47 -5.67
N LEU A 71 14.13 9.40 -5.61
CA LEU A 71 14.17 8.42 -4.53
C LEU A 71 15.54 7.74 -4.48
N SER A 72 15.95 7.37 -3.26
CA SER A 72 17.17 6.61 -3.07
C SER A 72 17.05 5.20 -3.68
N ALA A 73 18.18 4.57 -4.01
CA ALA A 73 18.18 3.18 -4.50
C ALA A 73 17.47 2.20 -3.54
N ALA A 74 17.57 2.45 -2.23
CA ALA A 74 16.91 1.64 -1.22
C ALA A 74 15.38 1.85 -1.19
N ASP A 75 14.89 3.03 -1.59
CA ASP A 75 13.46 3.32 -1.70
C ASP A 75 12.89 2.78 -3.01
N LEU A 76 13.65 2.90 -4.10
CA LEU A 76 13.30 2.28 -5.39
C LEU A 76 13.20 0.76 -5.27
N ALA A 77 14.09 0.12 -4.49
CA ALA A 77 13.99 -1.32 -4.21
C ALA A 77 12.70 -1.71 -3.46
N ILE A 78 12.16 -0.83 -2.60
CA ILE A 78 10.85 -1.05 -1.97
C ILE A 78 9.76 -1.00 -3.04
N VAL A 79 9.78 0.00 -3.92
CA VAL A 79 8.81 0.11 -5.02
C VAL A 79 8.89 -1.11 -5.94
N GLU A 80 10.10 -1.53 -6.32
CA GLU A 80 10.33 -2.73 -7.12
C GLU A 80 9.75 -3.98 -6.45
N SER A 81 9.88 -4.11 -5.12
CA SER A 81 9.32 -5.24 -4.38
C SER A 81 7.80 -5.33 -4.45
N TRP A 82 7.09 -4.22 -4.74
CA TRP A 82 5.63 -4.21 -4.88
C TRP A 82 5.13 -4.93 -6.16
N GLN A 83 6.03 -5.40 -7.01
CA GLN A 83 5.69 -6.42 -8.03
C GLN A 83 5.22 -7.73 -7.40
N TYR A 84 5.64 -8.03 -6.17
CA TYR A 84 5.24 -9.21 -5.41
C TYR A 84 4.05 -8.94 -4.47
N ARG A 85 3.29 -7.86 -4.72
CA ARG A 85 2.05 -7.58 -3.98
C ARG A 85 1.08 -8.76 -4.05
N VAL A 86 0.30 -8.95 -3.01
CA VAL A 86 -0.73 -9.99 -2.97
C VAL A 86 -2.11 -9.33 -2.89
N ALA A 87 -2.84 -9.33 -3.99
CA ALA A 87 -4.22 -8.89 -4.06
C ALA A 87 -5.16 -10.11 -3.93
N ASP A 88 -5.87 -10.21 -2.82
CA ASP A 88 -6.82 -11.30 -2.59
C ASP A 88 -7.93 -10.88 -1.62
N SER A 89 -8.92 -11.74 -1.47
CA SER A 89 -9.77 -11.81 -0.31
C SER A 89 -9.08 -12.58 0.81
N PHE A 90 -9.17 -12.05 2.02
CA PHE A 90 -8.54 -12.62 3.21
C PHE A 90 -9.55 -12.83 4.33
N SER A 91 -9.37 -13.92 5.08
CA SER A 91 -9.89 -14.03 6.44
C SER A 91 -8.84 -13.51 7.42
N ILE A 92 -9.14 -12.41 8.09
CA ILE A 92 -8.33 -11.86 9.18
C ILE A 92 -8.75 -12.62 10.44
N VAL A 93 -7.86 -13.47 10.97
CA VAL A 93 -8.27 -14.50 11.95
C VAL A 93 -7.73 -14.26 13.35
N ARG A 94 -6.56 -13.64 13.49
CA ARG A 94 -5.93 -13.41 14.80
C ARG A 94 -4.83 -12.37 14.71
N SER A 95 -4.72 -11.55 15.75
CA SER A 95 -3.54 -10.73 16.00
C SER A 95 -2.59 -11.38 16.99
N LEU A 96 -1.31 -11.39 16.63
CA LEU A 96 -0.21 -11.85 17.48
C LEU A 96 0.66 -10.67 17.92
N GLN A 97 1.63 -10.95 18.79
CA GLN A 97 2.57 -9.93 19.29
C GLN A 97 3.41 -9.27 18.19
N LYS A 98 3.60 -9.90 17.03
CA LYS A 98 4.44 -9.35 15.95
C LYS A 98 3.67 -8.93 14.70
N TYR A 99 2.51 -9.51 14.42
CA TYR A 99 1.75 -9.30 13.19
C TYR A 99 0.31 -9.79 13.35
N THR A 100 -0.57 -9.40 12.43
CA THR A 100 -1.94 -9.92 12.30
C THR A 100 -1.99 -10.95 11.17
N ILE A 101 -2.63 -12.08 11.38
CA ILE A 101 -2.70 -13.19 10.41
C ILE A 101 -3.85 -12.96 9.44
N PHE A 102 -3.51 -12.90 8.15
CA PHE A 102 -4.43 -12.87 7.02
C PHE A 102 -4.31 -14.21 6.28
N LEU A 103 -5.43 -14.94 6.13
CA LEU A 103 -5.48 -16.19 5.38
C LEU A 103 -6.09 -15.94 4.00
N SER A 104 -5.36 -16.25 2.94
CA SER A 104 -5.85 -16.09 1.56
C SER A 104 -6.85 -17.17 1.19
N HIS A 105 -7.75 -16.84 0.26
CA HIS A 105 -8.75 -17.79 -0.25
C HIS A 105 -8.38 -18.37 -1.61
N THR A 106 -7.43 -17.76 -2.33
CA THR A 106 -6.91 -18.32 -3.58
C THR A 106 -6.01 -19.52 -3.32
N ALA A 107 -6.19 -20.60 -4.09
CA ALA A 107 -5.43 -21.84 -3.95
C ALA A 107 -4.04 -21.75 -4.61
N PRO A 108 -2.97 -22.27 -3.97
CA PRO A 108 -2.96 -22.80 -2.61
C PRO A 108 -3.10 -21.68 -1.57
N ALA A 109 -3.87 -21.95 -0.50
CA ALA A 109 -4.09 -20.97 0.54
C ALA A 109 -2.80 -20.72 1.34
N HIS A 110 -2.51 -19.44 1.59
CA HIS A 110 -1.33 -18.99 2.34
C HIS A 110 -1.75 -18.17 3.56
N ALA A 111 -0.89 -18.17 4.57
CA ALA A 111 -1.01 -17.30 5.73
C ALA A 111 0.04 -16.18 5.65
N TYR A 112 -0.41 -14.93 5.77
CA TYR A 112 0.44 -13.75 5.75
C TYR A 112 0.45 -13.07 7.12
N GLY A 113 1.64 -12.68 7.58
CA GLY A 113 1.80 -11.79 8.73
C GLY A 113 1.76 -10.34 8.25
N VAL A 114 0.71 -9.60 8.63
CA VAL A 114 0.46 -8.24 8.17
C VAL A 114 0.67 -7.26 9.32
N LEU A 115 1.33 -6.14 9.01
CA LEU A 115 1.50 -5.00 9.91
C LEU A 115 0.60 -3.86 9.47
N GLY A 116 0.05 -3.13 10.43
CA GLY A 116 -0.56 -1.83 10.14
C GLY A 116 0.50 -0.75 9.84
N LEU A 117 0.07 0.36 9.25
CA LEU A 117 0.93 1.53 8.99
C LEU A 117 0.92 2.47 10.19
N VAL A 118 -0.01 3.44 10.22
CA VAL A 118 -0.20 4.38 11.34
C VAL A 118 -0.99 3.71 12.46
N SER A 119 -2.11 3.09 12.13
CA SER A 119 -2.95 2.35 13.07
C SER A 119 -2.64 0.86 13.00
N THR A 120 -2.93 0.14 14.08
CA THR A 120 -2.94 -1.33 14.01
C THR A 120 -4.12 -1.82 13.17
N ILE A 121 -4.07 -3.06 12.70
CA ILE A 121 -5.17 -3.64 11.92
C ILE A 121 -6.48 -3.65 12.72
N GLU A 122 -6.41 -3.89 14.03
CA GLU A 122 -7.56 -3.91 14.94
C GLU A 122 -8.17 -2.52 15.16
N GLU A 123 -7.34 -1.47 15.16
CA GLU A 123 -7.80 -0.08 15.23
C GLU A 123 -8.50 0.33 13.92
N THR A 124 -7.96 -0.11 12.78
CA THR A 124 -8.56 0.16 11.46
C THR A 124 -9.82 -0.67 11.21
N LEU A 125 -9.90 -1.87 11.78
CA LEU A 125 -11.00 -2.81 11.61
C LEU A 125 -11.51 -3.31 12.97
N PRO A 126 -12.27 -2.47 13.72
CA PRO A 126 -12.72 -2.76 15.08
C PRO A 126 -13.94 -3.71 15.08
N LEU A 127 -13.78 -4.88 14.46
CA LEU A 127 -14.81 -5.91 14.32
C LEU A 127 -14.34 -7.21 15.00
N PRO A 128 -15.25 -8.02 15.56
CA PRO A 128 -14.89 -9.32 16.12
C PRO A 128 -14.36 -10.24 15.01
N LEU A 129 -13.21 -10.88 15.26
CA LEU A 129 -12.60 -11.84 14.34
C LEU A 129 -13.33 -13.19 14.35
N PRO A 130 -13.36 -13.94 13.23
CA PRO A 130 -12.71 -13.63 11.96
C PRO A 130 -13.47 -12.60 11.12
N VAL A 131 -12.75 -11.74 10.40
CA VAL A 131 -13.32 -10.75 9.48
C VAL A 131 -12.87 -11.05 8.06
N TYR A 132 -13.80 -11.01 7.11
CA TYR A 132 -13.51 -11.13 5.69
C TYR A 132 -13.25 -9.75 5.09
N ALA A 133 -12.12 -9.58 4.40
CA ALA A 133 -11.77 -8.32 3.75
C ALA A 133 -11.05 -8.57 2.42
N LYS A 134 -11.33 -7.73 1.42
CA LYS A 134 -10.51 -7.62 0.21
C LYS A 134 -9.38 -6.64 0.49
N ALA A 135 -8.15 -7.02 0.19
CA ALA A 135 -6.98 -6.19 0.43
C ALA A 135 -5.88 -6.45 -0.58
N VAL A 136 -4.95 -5.50 -0.67
CA VAL A 136 -3.66 -5.68 -1.34
C VAL A 136 -2.58 -5.61 -0.27
N LEU A 137 -1.81 -6.67 -0.12
CA LEU A 137 -0.68 -6.74 0.80
C LEU A 137 0.59 -6.32 0.05
N LEU A 138 1.34 -5.39 0.62
CA LEU A 138 2.59 -4.89 0.05
C LEU A 138 3.79 -5.41 0.86
N PRO A 139 4.83 -5.94 0.19
CA PRO A 139 6.11 -6.18 0.84
C PRO A 139 6.72 -4.88 1.35
N PHE A 140 7.27 -4.93 2.58
CA PHE A 140 7.93 -3.80 3.23
C PHE A 140 8.96 -4.29 4.25
#